data_AF-A0A939DSH7-F1
#
_entry.id   AF-A0A939DSH7-F1
#
_cell.length_a   1.000
_cell.length_b   1.000
_cell.length_c   1.000
_cell.angle_alpha   90.00
_cell.angle_beta   90.00
_cell.angle_gamma   90.00
#
_symmetry.space_group_name_H-M   'P 1'
#
loop_
_entity.id
_entity.type
_entity.pdbx_description
1 polymer ?
#
loop_
_entity_poly.entity_id
_entity_poly.type
_entity_poly.pdbx_seq_one_letter_code
_entity_poly.pdbx_strand_id
1 'polypeptide(L)'
;QASRTHVAHMRGGDFYSREKSVTVDKAGFVRIEHTDKQGNKTVLKPRIDLLAGEVIDGMYMSKKALCKFFEEQIEDAKQTGILFSLHVKATMMKVSHPIVFGHCVKVFYKDLFEKYADLFAELGVNANDGLGSVYDKI
;
A
#
# COMPACT_ATOMS: atom_id res chain seq x y z
N GLN A 1 -25.07 26.49 -6.19
CA GLN A 1 -24.65 25.12 -5.82
C GLN A 1 -23.30 24.88 -6.48
N ALA A 2 -22.23 24.63 -5.73
CA ALA A 2 -20.88 24.41 -6.26
C ALA A 2 -20.40 23.01 -5.87
N SER A 3 -19.80 22.28 -6.81
CA SER A 3 -19.28 20.93 -6.57
C SER A 3 -18.11 20.97 -5.59
N ARG A 4 -18.06 19.97 -4.70
CA ARG A 4 -16.96 19.78 -3.73
C ARG A 4 -16.21 18.46 -3.96
N THR A 5 -16.63 17.67 -4.96
CA THR A 5 -15.96 16.43 -5.35
C THR A 5 -14.57 16.74 -5.88
N HIS A 6 -13.57 16.02 -5.38
CA HIS A 6 -12.19 16.16 -5.79
C HIS A 6 -11.42 14.86 -5.59
N VAL A 7 -10.23 14.77 -6.17
CA VAL A 7 -9.30 13.66 -5.96
C VAL A 7 -8.27 14.08 -4.93
N ALA A 8 -8.12 13.27 -3.88
CA ALA A 8 -6.99 13.34 -2.97
C ALA A 8 -5.98 12.25 -3.33
N HIS A 9 -4.70 12.61 -3.41
CA HIS A 9 -3.60 11.67 -3.62
C HIS A 9 -2.41 12.04 -2.75
N MET A 10 -1.53 11.06 -2.50
CA MET A 10 -0.30 11.29 -1.74
C MET A 10 0.59 12.30 -2.45
N ARG A 11 1.23 13.19 -1.68
CA ARG A 11 2.18 14.20 -2.20
C ARG A 11 3.65 13.84 -1.94
N GLY A 12 3.90 12.68 -1.33
CA GLY A 12 5.23 12.16 -1.03
C GLY A 12 5.19 10.84 -0.27
N GLY A 13 6.21 10.00 -0.46
CA GLY A 13 6.29 8.67 0.15
C GLY A 13 5.43 7.61 -0.55
N ASP A 14 4.90 7.90 -1.72
CA ASP A 14 4.23 6.97 -2.63
C ASP A 14 5.21 6.40 -3.67
N PHE A 15 4.70 5.54 -4.56
CA PHE A 15 5.49 4.97 -5.65
C PHE A 15 6.08 6.05 -6.56
N TYR A 16 5.28 7.05 -6.94
CA TYR A 16 5.69 8.12 -7.85
C TYR A 16 6.88 8.92 -7.30
N SER A 17 6.80 9.37 -6.06
CA SER A 17 7.88 10.17 -5.45
C SER A 17 9.12 9.36 -5.06
N ARG A 18 9.08 8.03 -5.14
CA ARG A 18 10.18 7.13 -4.73
C ARG A 18 10.71 6.26 -5.86
N GLU A 19 10.27 6.50 -7.08
CA GLU A 19 10.73 5.78 -8.26
C GLU A 19 12.19 6.13 -8.58
N LYS A 20 12.94 5.11 -8.98
CA LYS A 20 14.24 5.23 -9.64
C LYS A 20 14.22 4.32 -10.85
N SER A 21 14.74 4.82 -11.95
CA SER A 21 14.78 4.12 -13.24
C SER A 21 16.20 4.03 -13.76
N VAL A 22 16.53 2.94 -14.44
CA VAL A 22 17.76 2.80 -15.22
C VAL A 22 17.46 2.07 -16.54
N THR A 23 18.17 2.47 -17.59
CA THR A 23 18.23 1.70 -18.84
C THR A 23 19.44 0.77 -18.77
N VAL A 24 19.24 -0.51 -19.04
CA VAL A 24 20.24 -1.55 -18.93
C VAL A 24 21.15 -1.52 -20.16
N ASP A 25 22.45 -1.29 -19.99
CA ASP A 25 23.37 -1.17 -21.13
C ASP A 25 23.62 -2.51 -21.86
N LYS A 26 23.67 -3.61 -21.11
CA LYS A 26 23.99 -4.95 -21.63
C LYS A 26 23.10 -6.01 -21.00
N ALA A 27 22.74 -7.02 -21.79
CA ALA A 27 21.98 -8.16 -21.28
C ALA A 27 22.73 -8.84 -20.13
N GLY A 28 21.97 -9.33 -19.15
CA GLY A 28 22.52 -9.90 -17.93
C GLY A 28 21.41 -10.33 -16.99
N PHE A 29 21.68 -10.30 -15.69
CA PHE A 29 20.67 -10.57 -14.68
C PHE A 29 20.90 -9.72 -13.43
N VAL A 30 19.83 -9.49 -12.69
CA VAL A 30 19.87 -8.85 -11.37
C VAL A 30 19.26 -9.74 -10.30
N ARG A 31 19.56 -9.42 -9.04
CA ARG A 31 18.96 -10.01 -7.84
C ARG A 31 18.37 -8.90 -6.99
N ILE A 32 17.19 -9.12 -6.41
CA ILE A 32 16.60 -8.21 -5.43
C ILE A 32 16.89 -8.75 -4.03
N GLU A 33 17.57 -7.95 -3.21
CA GLU A 33 17.90 -8.28 -1.82
C GLU A 33 17.49 -7.15 -0.86
N HIS A 34 17.03 -7.53 0.32
CA HIS A 34 16.79 -6.63 1.44
C HIS A 34 17.95 -6.76 2.43
N THR A 35 18.53 -5.62 2.82
CA THR A 35 19.50 -5.56 3.92
C THR A 35 18.84 -4.88 5.11
N ASP A 36 18.75 -5.58 6.24
CA ASP A 36 18.14 -5.02 7.44
C ASP A 36 19.06 -4.01 8.16
N LYS A 37 18.58 -3.43 9.26
CA LYS A 37 19.34 -2.45 10.05
C LYS A 37 20.61 -3.00 10.71
N GLN A 38 20.73 -4.32 10.82
CA GLN A 38 21.86 -5.03 11.42
C GLN A 38 22.85 -5.51 10.34
N GLY A 39 22.52 -5.31 9.06
CA GLY A 39 23.33 -5.73 7.91
C GLY A 39 23.01 -7.14 7.39
N ASN A 40 22.01 -7.83 7.96
CA ASN A 40 21.63 -9.16 7.47
C ASN A 40 20.95 -9.04 6.11
N LYS A 41 21.32 -9.93 5.18
CA LYS A 41 20.79 -9.95 3.82
C LYS A 41 19.74 -11.04 3.65
N THR A 42 18.58 -10.66 3.12
CA THR A 42 17.52 -11.56 2.69
C THR A 42 17.32 -11.43 1.19
N VAL A 43 17.45 -12.53 0.45
CA VAL A 43 17.16 -12.55 -0.99
C VAL A 43 15.65 -12.56 -1.20
N LEU A 44 15.11 -11.52 -1.83
CA LEU A 44 13.69 -11.41 -2.16
C LEU A 44 13.37 -12.05 -3.52
N LYS A 45 14.25 -11.84 -4.50
CA LYS A 45 14.15 -12.49 -5.81
C LYS A 45 15.55 -12.81 -6.34
N PRO A 46 15.91 -14.10 -6.48
CA PRO A 46 17.30 -14.51 -6.71
C PRO A 46 17.84 -14.17 -8.10
N ARG A 47 16.97 -14.14 -9.12
CA ARG A 47 17.34 -13.89 -10.51
C ARG A 47 16.20 -13.22 -11.27
N ILE A 48 16.53 -12.20 -12.03
CA ILE A 48 15.70 -11.55 -13.05
C ILE A 48 16.62 -11.34 -14.24
N ASP A 49 16.39 -12.05 -15.33
CA ASP A 49 17.13 -11.85 -16.57
C ASP A 49 16.70 -10.55 -17.24
N LEU A 50 17.66 -9.80 -17.78
CA LEU A 50 17.46 -8.49 -18.38
C LEU A 50 18.09 -8.45 -19.78
N LEU A 51 17.46 -7.69 -20.67
CA LEU A 51 17.93 -7.43 -22.03
C LEU A 51 18.78 -6.15 -22.09
N ALA A 52 19.62 -6.04 -23.12
CA ALA A 52 20.24 -4.76 -23.45
C ALA A 52 19.17 -3.78 -23.93
N GLY A 53 19.20 -2.55 -23.43
CA GLY A 53 18.20 -1.52 -23.67
C GLY A 53 16.91 -1.65 -22.83
N GLU A 54 16.78 -2.68 -21.99
CA GLU A 54 15.61 -2.82 -21.11
C GLU A 54 15.58 -1.72 -20.05
N VAL A 55 14.41 -1.14 -19.80
CA VAL A 55 14.21 -0.17 -18.71
C VAL A 55 13.66 -0.91 -17.51
N ILE A 56 14.29 -0.72 -16.35
CA ILE A 56 13.81 -1.27 -15.08
C ILE A 56 13.63 -0.16 -14.05
N ASP A 57 12.55 -0.30 -13.28
CA ASP A 57 12.16 0.68 -12.27
C ASP A 57 12.09 0.04 -10.89
N GLY A 58 12.63 0.73 -9.91
CA GLY A 58 12.53 0.40 -8.49
C GLY A 58 11.76 1.50 -7.76
N MET A 59 10.66 1.13 -7.10
CA MET A 59 9.81 2.06 -6.36
C MET A 59 9.29 1.41 -5.08
N TYR A 60 8.95 2.21 -4.08
CA TYR A 60 8.33 1.73 -2.85
C TYR A 60 7.33 2.74 -2.30
N MET A 61 6.33 2.23 -1.57
CA MET A 61 5.37 3.06 -0.83
C MET A 61 5.65 2.96 0.66
N SER A 62 5.75 4.12 1.33
CA SER A 62 5.93 4.19 2.77
C SER A 62 4.60 3.95 3.48
N LYS A 63 4.51 2.84 4.24
CA LYS A 63 3.36 2.58 5.12
C LYS A 63 3.04 3.77 6.03
N LYS A 64 4.06 4.40 6.61
CA LYS A 64 3.88 5.55 7.52
C LYS A 64 3.23 6.73 6.80
N ALA A 65 3.72 7.05 5.59
CA ALA A 65 3.15 8.15 4.81
C ALA A 65 1.72 7.81 4.34
N LEU A 66 1.47 6.58 3.92
CA LEU A 66 0.16 6.10 3.48
C LEU A 66 -0.89 6.17 4.61
N CYS A 67 -0.59 5.63 5.79
CA CYS A 67 -1.52 5.66 6.92
C CYS A 67 -1.81 7.10 7.38
N LYS A 68 -0.78 7.96 7.44
CA LYS A 68 -0.96 9.38 7.75
C LYS A 68 -1.86 10.07 6.72
N PHE A 69 -1.64 9.81 5.43
CA PHE A 69 -2.50 10.33 4.37
C PHE A 69 -3.95 9.90 4.55
N PHE A 70 -4.22 8.62 4.83
CA PHE A 70 -5.59 8.16 5.07
C PHE A 70 -6.21 8.83 6.29
N GLU A 71 -5.50 8.95 7.41
CA GLU A 71 -5.99 9.66 8.60
C GLU A 71 -6.40 11.11 8.27
N GLU A 72 -5.54 11.84 7.56
CA GLU A 72 -5.80 13.22 7.15
C GLU A 72 -7.01 13.33 6.21
N GLN A 73 -7.13 12.45 5.20
CA GLN A 73 -8.22 12.53 4.22
C GLN A 73 -9.57 12.06 4.77
N ILE A 74 -9.57 11.11 5.70
CA ILE A 74 -10.80 10.66 6.38
C ILE A 74 -11.32 11.79 7.29
N GLU A 75 -10.42 12.47 8.01
CA GLU A 75 -10.80 13.60 8.85
C GLU A 75 -11.26 14.80 8.02
N ASP A 76 -10.57 15.14 6.92
CA ASP A 76 -11.02 16.20 6.01
C ASP A 76 -12.41 15.91 5.44
N ALA A 77 -12.66 14.68 4.96
CA ALA A 77 -13.97 14.28 4.44
C ALA A 77 -15.07 14.44 5.50
N LYS A 78 -14.76 14.10 6.76
CA LYS A 78 -15.69 14.24 7.90
C LYS A 78 -15.95 15.71 8.23
N GLN A 79 -14.92 16.54 8.35
CA GLN A 79 -15.05 17.97 8.67
C GLN A 79 -15.76 18.75 7.56
N THR A 80 -15.49 18.38 6.31
CA THR A 80 -16.10 18.99 5.14
C THR A 80 -17.49 18.44 4.85
N GLY A 81 -17.87 17.29 5.42
CA GLY A 81 -19.20 16.69 5.21
C GLY A 81 -19.38 16.12 3.80
N ILE A 82 -18.33 15.56 3.21
CA ILE A 82 -18.37 14.85 1.92
C ILE A 82 -18.18 13.34 2.13
N LEU A 83 -18.64 12.54 1.17
CA LEU A 83 -18.45 11.09 1.23
C LEU A 83 -16.99 10.72 0.98
N PHE A 84 -16.40 9.95 1.89
CA PHE A 84 -15.10 9.33 1.67
C PHE A 84 -15.24 8.14 0.69
N SER A 85 -14.40 8.11 -0.34
CA SER A 85 -14.32 6.97 -1.27
C SER A 85 -12.88 6.65 -1.60
N LEU A 86 -12.57 5.37 -1.79
CA LEU A 86 -11.25 4.88 -2.15
C LEU A 86 -11.29 4.22 -3.53
N HIS A 87 -10.39 4.64 -4.42
CA HIS A 87 -10.29 4.15 -5.79
C HIS A 87 -8.93 3.49 -5.99
N VAL A 88 -8.90 2.16 -6.01
CA VAL A 88 -7.70 1.34 -6.25
C VAL A 88 -8.05 0.16 -7.15
N LYS A 89 -7.05 -0.47 -7.77
CA LYS A 89 -7.21 -1.57 -8.73
C LYS A 89 -6.82 -2.93 -8.12
N ALA A 90 -7.53 -3.39 -7.09
CA ALA A 90 -7.14 -4.54 -6.25
C ALA A 90 -6.99 -5.87 -7.00
N THR A 91 -7.82 -6.12 -8.02
CA THR A 91 -7.80 -7.36 -8.81
C THR A 91 -6.57 -7.48 -9.71
N MET A 92 -6.25 -6.42 -10.45
CA MET A 92 -5.08 -6.40 -11.35
C MET A 92 -3.77 -6.27 -10.56
N MET A 93 -3.74 -5.39 -9.55
CA MET A 93 -2.59 -5.20 -8.69
C MET A 93 -2.70 -6.10 -7.46
N LYS A 94 -2.78 -7.42 -7.71
CA LYS A 94 -3.12 -8.47 -6.74
C LYS A 94 -2.25 -8.54 -5.48
N VAL A 95 -1.09 -7.87 -5.48
CA VAL A 95 -0.18 -7.81 -4.33
C VAL A 95 -0.28 -6.46 -3.63
N SER A 96 -0.03 -5.36 -4.36
CA SER A 96 0.10 -4.04 -3.74
C SER A 96 -1.23 -3.42 -3.30
N HIS A 97 -2.26 -3.47 -4.15
CA HIS A 97 -3.51 -2.76 -3.88
C HIS A 97 -4.37 -3.38 -2.77
N PRO A 98 -4.41 -4.72 -2.56
CA PRO A 98 -5.02 -5.29 -1.35
C PRO A 98 -4.38 -4.80 -0.05
N ILE A 99 -3.05 -4.63 -0.02
CA ILE A 99 -2.34 -4.09 1.16
C ILE A 99 -2.70 -2.61 1.38
N VAL A 100 -2.73 -1.80 0.31
CA VAL A 100 -3.16 -0.39 0.39
C VAL A 100 -4.59 -0.29 0.91
N PHE A 101 -5.48 -1.14 0.38
CA PHE A 101 -6.88 -1.23 0.80
C PHE A 101 -7.02 -1.62 2.27
N GLY A 102 -6.31 -2.65 2.72
CA GLY A 102 -6.34 -3.08 4.12
C GLY A 102 -5.83 -2.02 5.09
N HIS A 103 -4.84 -1.21 4.69
CA HIS A 103 -4.44 -0.05 5.48
C HIS A 103 -5.56 1.00 5.58
N CYS A 104 -6.29 1.27 4.51
CA CYS A 104 -7.45 2.16 4.55
C CYS A 104 -8.54 1.63 5.50
N VAL A 105 -8.87 0.34 5.41
CA VAL A 105 -9.88 -0.29 6.29
C VAL A 105 -9.47 -0.17 7.76
N LYS A 106 -8.21 -0.49 8.09
CA LYS A 106 -7.70 -0.39 9.46
C LYS A 106 -7.69 1.04 9.99
N VAL A 107 -7.38 2.04 9.15
CA VAL A 107 -7.40 3.44 9.57
C VAL A 107 -8.84 3.94 9.75
N PHE A 108 -9.75 3.57 8.86
CA PHE A 108 -11.15 3.99 8.94
C PHE A 108 -11.86 3.39 10.17
N TYR A 109 -11.60 2.12 10.50
CA TYR A 109 -12.15 1.42 11.66
C TYR A 109 -11.13 1.26 12.79
N LYS A 110 -10.26 2.26 13.00
CA LYS A 110 -9.14 2.20 13.93
C LYS A 110 -9.54 1.70 15.32
N ASP A 111 -10.56 2.32 15.91
CA ASP A 111 -11.04 1.96 17.25
C ASP A 111 -11.52 0.50 17.33
N LEU A 112 -12.13 -0.03 16.27
CA LEU A 112 -12.56 -1.43 16.19
C LEU A 112 -11.36 -2.38 16.15
N PHE A 113 -10.40 -2.11 15.27
CA PHE A 113 -9.21 -2.95 15.11
C PHE A 113 -8.27 -2.89 16.31
N GLU A 114 -8.21 -1.75 17.02
CA GLU A 114 -7.46 -1.63 18.27
C GLU A 114 -8.14 -2.39 19.41
N LYS A 115 -9.47 -2.26 19.56
CA LYS A 115 -10.20 -2.92 20.64
C LYS A 115 -10.22 -4.45 20.53
N TYR A 116 -10.28 -4.99 19.31
CA TYR A 116 -10.42 -6.44 19.08
C TYR A 116 -9.19 -7.07 18.42
N ALA A 117 -8.01 -6.46 18.55
CA ALA A 117 -6.78 -6.91 17.89
C ALA A 117 -6.46 -8.39 18.14
N ASP A 118 -6.51 -8.84 19.40
CA ASP A 118 -6.18 -10.22 19.76
C ASP A 118 -7.20 -11.21 19.20
N LEU A 119 -8.50 -10.88 19.31
CA LEU A 119 -9.58 -11.71 18.77
C LEU A 119 -9.51 -11.81 17.25
N PHE A 120 -9.24 -10.70 16.55
CA PHE A 120 -9.09 -10.70 15.10
C PHE A 120 -7.85 -11.48 14.63
N ALA A 121 -6.78 -11.49 15.44
CA ALA A 121 -5.62 -12.33 15.17
C ALA A 121 -5.95 -13.82 15.34
N GLU A 122 -6.70 -14.20 16.39
CA GLU A 122 -7.14 -15.57 16.63
C GLU A 122 -8.08 -16.08 15.53
N LEU A 123 -9.06 -15.26 15.13
CA LEU A 123 -10.05 -15.61 14.09
C LEU A 123 -9.48 -15.55 12.66
N GLY A 124 -8.26 -15.04 12.48
CA GLY A 124 -7.63 -14.90 11.17
C GLY A 124 -8.32 -13.86 10.28
N VAL A 125 -8.79 -12.75 10.86
CA VAL A 125 -9.37 -11.62 10.12
C VAL A 125 -8.29 -10.94 9.28
N ASN A 126 -8.56 -10.73 8.00
CA ASN A 126 -7.66 -10.07 7.07
C ASN A 126 -8.27 -8.80 6.47
N ALA A 127 -7.85 -7.65 6.97
CA ALA A 127 -8.32 -6.36 6.45
C ALA A 127 -7.99 -6.13 4.95
N ASN A 128 -7.00 -6.83 4.39
CA ASN A 128 -6.70 -6.74 2.96
C ASN A 128 -7.83 -7.29 2.09
N ASP A 129 -8.65 -8.17 2.65
CA ASP A 129 -9.87 -8.73 2.04
C ASP A 129 -11.11 -7.88 2.38
N GLY A 130 -10.90 -6.76 3.05
CA GLY A 130 -11.93 -5.79 3.43
C GLY A 130 -12.68 -6.11 4.71
N LEU A 131 -13.69 -5.27 4.99
CA LEU A 131 -14.56 -5.46 6.15
C LEU A 131 -15.42 -6.73 6.04
N GLY A 132 -15.64 -7.24 4.82
CA GLY A 132 -16.27 -8.55 4.60
C GLY A 132 -15.58 -9.67 5.36
N SER A 133 -14.23 -9.67 5.39
CA SER A 133 -13.47 -10.64 6.18
C SER A 133 -13.74 -10.55 7.68
N VAL A 134 -14.15 -9.40 8.21
CA VAL A 134 -14.54 -9.30 9.62
C VAL A 134 -15.88 -10.01 9.80
N TYR A 135 -16.88 -9.66 8.98
CA TYR A 135 -18.21 -10.24 9.05
C TYR A 135 -18.25 -11.76 8.82
N ASP A 136 -17.38 -12.29 7.95
CA ASP A 136 -17.32 -13.74 7.70
C ASP A 136 -16.73 -14.55 8.87
N LYS A 137 -16.09 -13.87 9.84
CA LYS A 137 -15.32 -14.49 10.92
C LYS A 137 -15.95 -14.34 12.31
N ILE A 138 -16.95 -13.47 12.46
CA ILE A 138 -17.67 -13.20 13.72
C ILE A 138 -19.13 -13.63 13.62
#